data_AF-A0A9E3AMT8-F1
#
_entry.id   AF-A0A9E3AMT8-F1
#
_cell.length_a   1.000
_cell.length_b   1.000
_cell.length_c   1.000
_cell.angle_alpha   90.00
_cell.angle_beta   90.00
_cell.angle_gamma   90.00
#
_symmetry.space_group_name_H-M   'P 1'
#
loop_
_entity.id
_entity.type
_entity.pdbx_description
1 polymer ?
#
loop_
_entity_poly.entity_id
_entity_poly.type
_entity_poly.pdbx_seq_one_letter_code
_entity_poly.pdbx_strand_id
1 'polypeptide(L)'
;MADPSTSIHYAPNHNFASDGTYSPGVDGFNLADISSASQLASLPNGVQGLAWLGMTGGADQSFMTAVNAYVGQPNLYGFYIAEPDPQSVPAANLMAEADYIHSVLPTAKTFIIEYNDGTPDAPVYGYTPANTHIDLFGLDPYPIRPQFSGGADYGVINAGVQEAQNIGVPLADIVPVYQAFGGPPGTAYASWTLPTPAQEQTILSTWGSLVPSPQFDYAYSWGVQSGDVALESDPSLAQVLAQHNSGGSPPPPNPPTIAINTIAGNDIITAAKASAGFVISGTTSGVEDGQPVTVDILNSSQVVLANLQATDQANSWSVTVTNTQATALADGIDIVTANVSDQAGDPAMQASLSLTVDEDRVAEAPTLAFSQGSLTVAKGGSVNLGITASPLDADDRVSVKISGVPSYETITAPSGDSVTHQAQGKTYTWTVTESASMAGTPLTGIMLTSHYKGSGSPVAGLTVTASDVTSGETASSPSQKLSVTDPPAAAPSSKDTGAAAMSNNTALFDQFAAGFHGDHGGAGQIASIAQMQGGDQDHLNLSSNPHRSA
;
A
#
# COMPACT_ATOMS: atom_id res chain seq x y z
N MET A 1 -29.28 -1.19 19.77
CA MET A 1 -30.25 -2.22 19.32
C MET A 1 -29.44 -3.49 19.09
N ALA A 2 -30.04 -4.68 19.23
CA ALA A 2 -29.32 -5.93 19.04
C ALA A 2 -29.27 -6.29 17.55
N ASP A 3 -28.25 -7.03 17.16
CA ASP A 3 -28.08 -7.56 15.80
C ASP A 3 -29.07 -8.71 15.54
N PRO A 4 -29.27 -9.14 14.28
CA PRO A 4 -30.03 -10.35 13.99
C PRO A 4 -29.45 -11.55 14.74
N SER A 5 -30.31 -12.44 15.21
CA SER A 5 -29.90 -13.66 15.91
C SER A 5 -30.23 -14.87 15.05
N THR A 6 -29.22 -15.42 14.39
CA THR A 6 -29.28 -16.71 13.69
C THR A 6 -28.01 -17.52 14.01
N SER A 7 -28.06 -18.82 13.74
CA SER A 7 -26.89 -19.70 13.83
C SER A 7 -26.32 -20.06 12.46
N ILE A 8 -26.83 -19.46 11.38
CA ILE A 8 -26.44 -19.76 10.01
C ILE A 8 -26.05 -18.46 9.30
N HIS A 9 -24.80 -18.39 8.85
CA HIS A 9 -24.19 -17.19 8.29
C HIS A 9 -23.57 -17.49 6.94
N TYR A 10 -23.97 -16.73 5.93
CA TYR A 10 -23.61 -16.93 4.52
C TYR A 10 -22.68 -15.84 4.01
N ALA A 11 -21.59 -16.23 3.35
CA ALA A 11 -20.70 -15.33 2.63
C ALA A 11 -20.27 -15.96 1.30
N PRO A 12 -20.82 -15.49 0.16
CA PRO A 12 -20.53 -16.03 -1.16
C PRO A 12 -19.39 -15.31 -1.88
N ASN A 13 -19.09 -15.82 -3.08
CA ASN A 13 -18.10 -15.31 -4.02
C ASN A 13 -16.65 -15.46 -3.55
N HIS A 14 -15.85 -16.20 -4.33
CA HIS A 14 -14.44 -16.47 -4.02
C HIS A 14 -14.22 -17.06 -2.61
N ASN A 15 -15.23 -17.74 -2.06
CA ASN A 15 -15.21 -18.34 -0.72
C ASN A 15 -14.38 -19.63 -0.62
N PHE A 16 -13.89 -20.14 -1.74
CA PHE A 16 -12.92 -21.24 -1.78
C PHE A 16 -11.57 -20.75 -2.29
N ALA A 17 -10.52 -21.03 -1.51
CA ALA A 17 -9.15 -20.86 -1.97
C ALA A 17 -8.83 -21.81 -3.14
N SER A 18 -7.74 -21.53 -3.85
CA SER A 18 -7.32 -22.31 -5.03
C SER A 18 -7.06 -23.80 -4.75
N ASP A 19 -6.83 -24.17 -3.49
CA ASP A 19 -6.65 -25.54 -3.04
C ASP A 19 -7.95 -26.24 -2.60
N GLY A 20 -9.09 -25.54 -2.70
CA GLY A 20 -10.41 -26.03 -2.31
C GLY A 20 -10.76 -25.79 -0.83
N THR A 21 -9.92 -25.07 -0.08
CA THR A 21 -10.22 -24.71 1.31
C THR A 21 -11.35 -23.69 1.37
N TYR A 22 -12.36 -23.93 2.21
CA TYR A 22 -13.42 -22.95 2.50
C TYR A 22 -12.89 -21.88 3.46
N SER A 23 -12.66 -20.68 2.94
CA SER A 23 -12.00 -19.58 3.66
C SER A 23 -12.87 -18.87 4.71
N PRO A 24 -14.17 -18.58 4.48
CA PRO A 24 -14.99 -17.83 5.44
C PRO A 24 -15.18 -18.48 6.80
N GLY A 25 -14.93 -19.79 6.93
CA GLY A 25 -15.17 -20.53 8.17
C GLY A 25 -14.38 -20.02 9.39
N VAL A 26 -13.26 -19.33 9.18
CA VAL A 26 -12.48 -18.73 10.27
C VAL A 26 -13.22 -17.59 10.97
N ASP A 27 -14.12 -16.93 10.27
CA ASP A 27 -14.94 -15.80 10.75
C ASP A 27 -16.37 -16.24 11.12
N GLY A 28 -16.58 -17.55 11.34
CA GLY A 28 -17.86 -18.08 11.79
C GLY A 28 -18.93 -18.24 10.71
N PHE A 29 -18.62 -17.94 9.43
CA PHE A 29 -19.51 -18.28 8.33
C PHE A 29 -19.59 -19.79 8.17
N ASN A 30 -20.81 -20.33 8.21
CA ASN A 30 -21.07 -21.76 8.22
C ASN A 30 -22.10 -22.20 7.16
N LEU A 31 -22.46 -21.29 6.25
CA LEU A 31 -23.16 -21.59 5.01
C LEU A 31 -22.25 -21.24 3.83
N ALA A 32 -21.81 -22.26 3.10
CA ALA A 32 -20.91 -22.12 1.96
C ALA A 32 -21.69 -22.00 0.66
N ASP A 33 -21.37 -20.99 -0.14
CA ASP A 33 -21.76 -20.89 -1.54
C ASP A 33 -21.03 -21.95 -2.35
N ILE A 34 -21.75 -22.93 -2.90
CA ILE A 34 -21.18 -24.07 -3.61
C ILE A 34 -21.74 -24.18 -5.03
N SER A 35 -20.93 -24.72 -5.93
CA SER A 35 -21.30 -24.94 -7.34
C SER A 35 -21.29 -26.42 -7.74
N SER A 36 -20.88 -27.33 -6.84
CA SER A 36 -20.87 -28.77 -7.12
C SER A 36 -21.06 -29.64 -5.88
N ALA A 37 -21.55 -30.87 -6.09
CA ALA A 37 -21.62 -31.89 -5.06
C ALA A 37 -20.24 -32.29 -4.50
N SER A 38 -19.17 -32.14 -5.29
CA SER A 38 -17.80 -32.36 -4.83
C SER A 38 -17.37 -31.30 -3.81
N GLN A 39 -17.69 -30.03 -4.05
CA GLN A 39 -17.43 -28.96 -3.07
C GLN A 39 -18.22 -29.21 -1.78
N LEU A 40 -19.50 -29.58 -1.89
CA LEU A 40 -20.33 -29.95 -0.74
C LEU A 40 -19.70 -31.07 0.11
N ALA A 41 -19.19 -32.11 -0.55
CA ALA A 41 -18.55 -33.24 0.12
C ALA A 41 -17.22 -32.87 0.78
N SER A 42 -16.57 -31.79 0.35
CA SER A 42 -15.31 -31.29 0.91
C SER A 42 -15.47 -30.30 2.07
N LEU A 43 -16.70 -29.88 2.37
CA LEU A 43 -16.95 -28.87 3.41
C LEU A 43 -16.48 -29.35 4.79
N PRO A 44 -15.93 -28.44 5.62
CA PRO A 44 -15.60 -28.74 7.01
C PRO A 44 -16.82 -29.18 7.82
N ASN A 45 -16.58 -29.92 8.90
CA ASN A 45 -17.65 -30.28 9.83
C ASN A 45 -18.34 -29.03 10.40
N GLY A 46 -19.67 -29.02 10.38
CA GLY A 46 -20.47 -27.89 10.85
C GLY A 46 -20.74 -26.81 9.80
N VAL A 47 -20.19 -26.95 8.58
CA VAL A 47 -20.50 -26.09 7.44
C VAL A 47 -21.51 -26.78 6.53
N GLN A 48 -22.59 -26.08 6.18
CA GLN A 48 -23.60 -26.54 5.23
C GLN A 48 -23.38 -25.87 3.86
N GLY A 49 -23.91 -26.46 2.79
CA GLY A 49 -23.84 -25.88 1.45
C GLY A 49 -25.14 -25.25 0.98
N LEU A 50 -25.07 -24.04 0.45
CA LEU A 50 -26.12 -23.39 -0.34
C LEU A 50 -25.68 -23.42 -1.81
N ALA A 51 -26.37 -24.20 -2.64
CA ALA A 51 -25.95 -24.42 -4.01
C ALA A 51 -26.45 -23.33 -4.96
N TRP A 52 -25.54 -22.58 -5.57
CA TRP A 52 -25.87 -21.63 -6.64
C TRP A 52 -26.29 -22.37 -7.91
N LEU A 53 -27.45 -22.02 -8.47
CA LEU A 53 -27.96 -22.57 -9.73
C LEU A 53 -27.79 -21.59 -10.89
N GLY A 54 -28.19 -20.33 -10.71
CA GLY A 54 -28.21 -19.31 -11.76
C GLY A 54 -29.17 -19.64 -12.92
N MET A 55 -30.23 -20.41 -12.65
CA MET A 55 -31.18 -20.90 -13.65
C MET A 55 -32.58 -20.36 -13.34
N THR A 56 -33.24 -19.79 -14.35
CA THR A 56 -34.57 -19.14 -14.22
C THR A 56 -35.54 -19.54 -15.35
N GLY A 57 -35.21 -20.63 -16.05
CA GLY A 57 -35.95 -21.13 -17.21
C GLY A 57 -37.16 -22.01 -16.85
N GLY A 58 -37.39 -22.25 -15.55
CA GLY A 58 -38.29 -23.29 -15.06
C GLY A 58 -37.54 -24.61 -14.84
N ALA A 59 -38.23 -25.61 -14.30
CA ALA A 59 -37.68 -26.95 -14.04
C ALA A 59 -37.48 -27.78 -15.33
N ASP A 60 -36.63 -27.29 -16.23
CA ASP A 60 -36.22 -27.98 -17.44
C ASP A 60 -35.22 -29.11 -17.14
N GLN A 61 -34.80 -29.83 -18.18
CA GLN A 61 -33.88 -30.96 -18.00
C GLN A 61 -32.52 -30.54 -17.42
N SER A 62 -32.04 -29.34 -17.71
CA SER A 62 -30.76 -28.83 -17.21
C SER A 62 -30.87 -28.53 -15.71
N PHE A 63 -31.94 -27.82 -15.31
CA PHE A 63 -32.26 -27.53 -13.92
C PHE A 63 -32.40 -28.81 -13.10
N MET A 64 -33.22 -29.75 -13.59
CA MET A 64 -33.42 -31.03 -12.92
C MET A 64 -32.11 -31.81 -12.76
N THR A 65 -31.23 -31.77 -13.77
CA THR A 65 -29.93 -32.44 -13.70
C THR A 65 -29.03 -31.80 -12.64
N ALA A 66 -29.01 -30.47 -12.56
CA ALA A 66 -28.23 -29.73 -11.55
C ALA A 66 -28.72 -30.04 -10.13
N VAL A 67 -30.03 -29.99 -9.88
CA VAL A 67 -30.62 -30.29 -8.56
C VAL A 67 -30.39 -31.75 -8.17
N ASN A 68 -30.57 -32.70 -9.09
CA ASN A 68 -30.42 -34.13 -8.80
C ASN A 68 -28.99 -34.53 -8.40
N ALA A 69 -27.97 -33.73 -8.76
CA ALA A 69 -26.60 -33.96 -8.32
C ALA A 69 -26.44 -33.92 -6.79
N TYR A 70 -27.39 -33.29 -6.08
CA TYR A 70 -27.37 -33.13 -4.63
C TYR A 70 -28.31 -34.08 -3.87
N VAL A 71 -29.06 -34.94 -4.57
CA VAL A 71 -29.96 -35.90 -3.92
C VAL A 71 -29.18 -36.84 -3.01
N GLY A 72 -29.58 -36.91 -1.74
CA GLY A 72 -28.93 -37.74 -0.73
C GLY A 72 -27.67 -37.12 -0.09
N GLN A 73 -27.35 -35.86 -0.39
CA GLN A 73 -26.23 -35.16 0.25
C GLN A 73 -26.64 -34.60 1.62
N PRO A 74 -26.03 -35.06 2.74
CA PRO A 74 -26.52 -34.74 4.09
C PRO A 74 -26.22 -33.31 4.56
N ASN A 75 -25.24 -32.63 3.96
CA ASN A 75 -24.80 -31.29 4.35
C ASN A 75 -25.42 -30.18 3.49
N LEU A 76 -26.34 -30.52 2.58
CA LEU A 76 -27.04 -29.54 1.76
C LEU A 76 -28.04 -28.77 2.63
N TYR A 77 -27.91 -27.45 2.69
CA TYR A 77 -28.92 -26.57 3.29
C TYR A 77 -30.04 -26.26 2.28
N GLY A 78 -29.66 -25.93 1.05
CA GLY A 78 -30.61 -25.50 0.04
C GLY A 78 -29.98 -25.09 -1.28
N PHE A 79 -30.75 -24.35 -2.07
CA PHE A 79 -30.36 -23.80 -3.36
C PHE A 79 -30.57 -22.29 -3.40
N TYR A 80 -29.52 -21.57 -3.78
CA TYR A 80 -29.62 -20.19 -4.23
C TYR A 80 -29.95 -20.23 -5.72
N ILE A 81 -31.22 -20.00 -6.05
CA ILE A 81 -31.72 -20.22 -7.41
C ILE A 81 -31.15 -19.18 -8.37
N ALA A 82 -31.34 -17.90 -8.07
CA ALA A 82 -30.88 -16.79 -8.91
C ALA A 82 -31.09 -15.43 -8.22
N GLU A 83 -30.68 -14.37 -8.92
CA GLU A 83 -31.07 -12.97 -8.70
C GLU A 83 -32.02 -12.55 -9.85
N PRO A 84 -33.27 -13.03 -9.86
CA PRO A 84 -34.15 -12.92 -11.02
C PRO A 84 -34.71 -11.49 -11.20
N ASP A 85 -34.69 -10.99 -12.44
CA ASP A 85 -35.37 -9.75 -12.83
C ASP A 85 -36.87 -10.02 -13.16
N PRO A 86 -37.83 -9.45 -12.41
CA PRO A 86 -39.28 -9.61 -12.63
C PRO A 86 -39.75 -9.27 -14.04
N GLN A 87 -39.04 -8.39 -14.77
CA GLN A 87 -39.39 -8.00 -16.12
C GLN A 87 -39.08 -9.10 -17.15
N SER A 88 -38.12 -9.98 -16.85
CA SER A 88 -37.64 -11.01 -17.78
C SER A 88 -37.87 -12.44 -17.31
N VAL A 89 -38.05 -12.65 -16.01
CA VAL A 89 -38.24 -13.98 -15.39
C VAL A 89 -39.68 -14.10 -14.84
N PRO A 90 -40.56 -14.89 -15.49
CA PRO A 90 -41.90 -15.14 -14.97
C PRO A 90 -41.86 -15.85 -13.62
N ALA A 91 -42.67 -15.41 -12.65
CA ALA A 91 -42.80 -16.06 -11.35
C ALA A 91 -43.16 -17.56 -11.44
N ALA A 92 -43.90 -17.95 -12.50
CA ALA A 92 -44.24 -19.36 -12.77
C ALA A 92 -43.02 -20.24 -13.06
N ASN A 93 -41.92 -19.69 -13.57
CA ASN A 93 -40.68 -20.44 -13.76
C ASN A 93 -40.05 -20.76 -12.39
N LEU A 94 -39.91 -19.75 -11.53
CA LEU A 94 -39.41 -19.92 -10.17
C LEU A 94 -40.29 -20.89 -9.36
N MET A 95 -41.61 -20.83 -9.55
CA MET A 95 -42.57 -21.79 -8.99
C MET A 95 -42.26 -23.23 -9.41
N ALA A 96 -42.08 -23.46 -10.71
CA ALA A 96 -41.74 -24.80 -11.20
C ALA A 96 -40.40 -25.31 -10.67
N GLU A 97 -39.40 -24.42 -10.55
CA GLU A 97 -38.08 -24.72 -10.01
C GLU A 97 -38.14 -25.08 -8.52
N ALA A 98 -38.84 -24.27 -7.71
CA ALA A 98 -39.04 -24.52 -6.28
C ALA A 98 -39.82 -25.82 -6.04
N ASP A 99 -40.94 -26.01 -6.75
CA ASP A 99 -41.76 -27.22 -6.67
C ASP A 99 -40.93 -28.47 -6.98
N TYR A 100 -40.06 -28.40 -8.00
CA TYR A 100 -39.19 -29.51 -8.33
C TYR A 100 -38.20 -29.81 -7.21
N ILE A 101 -37.50 -28.79 -6.70
CA ILE A 101 -36.56 -28.94 -5.57
C ILE A 101 -37.26 -29.60 -4.38
N HIS A 102 -38.41 -29.09 -3.96
CA HIS A 102 -39.14 -29.64 -2.82
C HIS A 102 -39.65 -31.06 -3.07
N SER A 103 -39.92 -31.44 -4.32
CA SER A 103 -40.36 -32.80 -4.67
C SER A 103 -39.26 -33.86 -4.50
N VAL A 104 -38.01 -33.52 -4.78
CA VAL A 104 -36.86 -34.45 -4.72
C VAL A 104 -36.00 -34.27 -3.47
N LEU A 105 -36.04 -33.09 -2.87
CA LEU A 105 -35.29 -32.69 -1.67
C LEU A 105 -36.21 -31.89 -0.72
N PRO A 106 -37.15 -32.55 -0.02
CA PRO A 106 -38.20 -31.86 0.76
C PRO A 106 -37.70 -31.00 1.92
N THR A 107 -36.44 -31.16 2.33
CA THR A 107 -35.83 -30.38 3.42
C THR A 107 -34.94 -29.25 2.91
N ALA A 108 -34.63 -29.22 1.60
CA ALA A 108 -33.79 -28.18 1.02
C ALA A 108 -34.56 -26.86 0.92
N LYS A 109 -33.93 -25.77 1.34
CA LYS A 109 -34.47 -24.42 1.18
C LYS A 109 -34.24 -23.88 -0.22
N THR A 110 -35.17 -23.08 -0.71
CA THR A 110 -35.01 -22.29 -1.92
C THR A 110 -34.82 -20.82 -1.55
N PHE A 111 -33.84 -20.18 -2.16
CA PHE A 111 -33.45 -18.81 -1.85
C PHE A 111 -33.24 -18.01 -3.14
N ILE A 112 -33.70 -16.76 -3.15
CA ILE A 112 -33.40 -15.75 -4.18
C ILE A 112 -33.04 -14.41 -3.52
N ILE A 113 -32.37 -13.53 -4.27
CA ILE A 113 -32.36 -12.10 -3.96
C ILE A 113 -33.49 -11.43 -4.74
N GLU A 114 -34.27 -10.60 -4.05
CA GLU A 114 -35.28 -9.76 -4.69
C GLU A 114 -34.62 -8.66 -5.52
N TYR A 115 -34.97 -8.60 -6.80
CA TYR A 115 -34.57 -7.51 -7.66
C TYR A 115 -35.41 -6.26 -7.36
N ASN A 116 -34.73 -5.15 -7.05
CA ASN A 116 -35.40 -3.87 -6.83
C ASN A 116 -35.68 -3.14 -8.15
N ASP A 117 -36.94 -3.15 -8.61
CA ASP A 117 -37.41 -2.41 -9.80
C ASP A 117 -37.63 -0.90 -9.52
N GLY A 118 -37.51 -0.47 -8.26
CA GLY A 118 -37.75 0.89 -7.79
C GLY A 118 -36.47 1.69 -7.54
N THR A 119 -36.51 2.55 -6.52
CA THR A 119 -35.34 3.27 -6.00
C THR A 119 -34.93 2.70 -4.65
N PRO A 120 -33.72 3.00 -4.13
CA PRO A 120 -33.32 2.51 -2.81
C PRO A 120 -34.25 2.94 -1.66
N ASP A 121 -34.84 4.13 -1.75
CA ASP A 121 -35.75 4.71 -0.75
C ASP A 121 -37.23 4.37 -0.99
N ALA A 122 -37.57 3.87 -2.17
CA ALA A 122 -38.90 3.39 -2.54
C ALA A 122 -38.76 2.12 -3.40
N PRO A 123 -38.35 1.00 -2.79
CA PRO A 123 -38.11 -0.23 -3.52
C PRO A 123 -39.42 -0.81 -4.05
N VAL A 124 -39.31 -1.62 -5.10
CA VAL A 124 -40.43 -2.37 -5.69
C VAL A 124 -39.96 -3.80 -5.91
N TYR A 125 -40.64 -4.75 -5.30
CA TYR A 125 -40.34 -6.17 -5.38
C TYR A 125 -41.46 -6.94 -6.09
N GLY A 126 -41.11 -8.06 -6.72
CA GLY A 126 -42.01 -8.78 -7.64
C GLY A 126 -42.37 -10.19 -7.21
N TYR A 127 -41.57 -10.81 -6.35
CA TYR A 127 -41.72 -12.21 -5.98
C TYR A 127 -42.23 -12.37 -4.56
N THR A 128 -42.98 -13.44 -4.33
CA THR A 128 -43.63 -13.74 -3.05
C THR A 128 -43.72 -15.26 -2.92
N PRO A 129 -43.80 -15.81 -1.69
CA PRO A 129 -44.06 -17.24 -1.53
C PRO A 129 -45.32 -17.70 -2.29
N ALA A 130 -46.34 -16.84 -2.41
CA ALA A 130 -47.60 -17.16 -3.07
C ALA A 130 -47.51 -17.32 -4.59
N ASN A 131 -46.58 -16.64 -5.27
CA ASN A 131 -46.44 -16.69 -6.73
C ASN A 131 -45.18 -17.44 -7.21
N THR A 132 -44.23 -17.76 -6.31
CA THR A 132 -43.01 -18.50 -6.67
C THR A 132 -42.76 -19.77 -5.85
N HIS A 133 -43.49 -19.99 -4.75
CA HIS A 133 -43.20 -21.08 -3.79
C HIS A 133 -41.77 -21.07 -3.22
N ILE A 134 -41.02 -19.96 -3.38
CA ILE A 134 -39.69 -19.80 -2.80
C ILE A 134 -39.81 -19.69 -1.28
N ASP A 135 -38.86 -20.31 -0.56
CA ASP A 135 -38.84 -20.30 0.90
C ASP A 135 -38.29 -18.99 1.47
N LEU A 136 -37.22 -18.46 0.89
CA LEU A 136 -36.42 -17.38 1.48
C LEU A 136 -36.08 -16.29 0.46
N PHE A 137 -36.20 -15.03 0.88
CA PHE A 137 -36.05 -13.84 0.04
C PHE A 137 -35.04 -12.91 0.68
N GLY A 138 -33.87 -12.75 0.06
CA GLY A 138 -32.88 -11.79 0.51
C GLY A 138 -33.15 -10.41 -0.08
N LEU A 139 -32.96 -9.37 0.72
CA LEU A 139 -33.11 -7.98 0.29
C LEU A 139 -31.76 -7.30 0.42
N ASP A 140 -31.30 -6.64 -0.64
CA ASP A 140 -29.94 -6.11 -0.80
C ASP A 140 -29.88 -4.56 -0.91
N PRO A 141 -30.43 -3.82 0.07
CA PRO A 141 -30.65 -2.38 -0.03
C PRO A 141 -29.35 -1.55 -0.06
N TYR A 142 -28.20 -2.11 0.35
CA TYR A 142 -26.85 -1.52 0.35
C TYR A 142 -26.80 -0.04 0.77
N PRO A 143 -26.76 0.28 2.08
CA PRO A 143 -26.94 1.64 2.58
C PRO A 143 -25.70 2.54 2.46
N ILE A 144 -24.50 2.02 2.16
CA ILE A 144 -23.27 2.81 2.15
C ILE A 144 -22.89 3.12 0.71
N ARG A 145 -23.21 4.34 0.28
CA ARG A 145 -23.06 4.77 -1.11
C ARG A 145 -22.62 6.24 -1.22
N PRO A 146 -21.68 6.59 -2.12
CA PRO A 146 -21.21 7.97 -2.29
C PRO A 146 -22.30 8.99 -2.64
N GLN A 147 -23.39 8.55 -3.28
CA GLN A 147 -24.50 9.40 -3.71
C GLN A 147 -25.45 9.80 -2.59
N PHE A 148 -25.43 9.10 -1.45
CA PHE A 148 -26.26 9.48 -0.30
C PHE A 148 -25.67 10.68 0.42
N SER A 149 -26.53 11.48 1.06
CA SER A 149 -26.08 12.61 1.85
C SER A 149 -25.25 12.10 3.04
N GLY A 150 -23.97 12.47 3.11
CA GLY A 150 -23.05 11.95 4.12
C GLY A 150 -22.52 10.53 3.83
N GLY A 151 -22.74 10.00 2.62
CA GLY A 151 -22.19 8.70 2.18
C GLY A 151 -22.94 7.47 2.72
N ALA A 152 -24.04 7.66 3.45
CA ALA A 152 -24.85 6.56 4.00
C ALA A 152 -26.33 6.94 4.13
N ASP A 153 -27.21 5.97 3.89
CA ASP A 153 -28.64 6.05 4.22
C ASP A 153 -29.14 4.68 4.70
N TYR A 154 -29.27 4.50 6.01
CA TYR A 154 -29.76 3.25 6.59
C TYR A 154 -31.29 3.07 6.46
N GLY A 155 -32.02 4.14 6.09
CA GLY A 155 -33.47 4.11 5.92
C GLY A 155 -33.92 3.18 4.78
N VAL A 156 -33.03 2.95 3.80
CA VAL A 156 -33.25 2.04 2.67
C VAL A 156 -33.45 0.58 3.11
N ILE A 157 -32.87 0.16 4.26
CA ILE A 157 -33.13 -1.16 4.84
C ILE A 157 -34.60 -1.27 5.28
N ASN A 158 -35.07 -0.28 6.02
CA ASN A 158 -36.47 -0.25 6.46
C ASN A 158 -37.44 -0.15 5.27
N ALA A 159 -37.11 0.62 4.23
CA ALA A 159 -37.93 0.70 3.02
C ALA A 159 -38.06 -0.67 2.33
N GLY A 160 -36.95 -1.41 2.21
CA GLY A 160 -36.95 -2.78 1.66
C GLY A 160 -37.81 -3.74 2.46
N VAL A 161 -37.60 -3.81 3.78
CA VAL A 161 -38.40 -4.71 4.65
C VAL A 161 -39.88 -4.37 4.59
N GLN A 162 -40.24 -3.08 4.60
CA GLN A 162 -41.64 -2.65 4.49
C GLN A 162 -42.26 -3.07 3.16
N GLU A 163 -41.55 -2.89 2.04
CA GLU A 163 -42.08 -3.28 0.74
C GLU A 163 -42.26 -4.80 0.62
N ALA A 164 -41.26 -5.58 1.06
CA ALA A 164 -41.37 -7.04 1.06
C ALA A 164 -42.61 -7.50 1.84
N GLN A 165 -42.87 -6.92 3.02
CA GLN A 165 -44.08 -7.19 3.79
C GLN A 165 -45.36 -6.75 3.08
N ASN A 166 -45.35 -5.59 2.42
CA ASN A 166 -46.51 -5.05 1.69
C ASN A 166 -46.95 -5.97 0.55
N ILE A 167 -46.00 -6.54 -0.19
CA ILE A 167 -46.31 -7.44 -1.31
C ILE A 167 -46.65 -8.87 -0.84
N GLY A 168 -46.39 -9.19 0.43
CA GLY A 168 -46.80 -10.44 1.06
C GLY A 168 -45.67 -11.42 1.37
N VAL A 169 -44.42 -10.98 1.42
CA VAL A 169 -43.29 -11.76 1.97
C VAL A 169 -43.34 -11.73 3.50
N PRO A 170 -43.52 -12.87 4.18
CA PRO A 170 -43.51 -12.93 5.64
C PRO A 170 -42.15 -12.52 6.21
N LEU A 171 -42.15 -11.88 7.38
CA LEU A 171 -40.91 -11.45 8.05
C LEU A 171 -39.94 -12.61 8.32
N ALA A 172 -40.46 -13.80 8.59
CA ALA A 172 -39.66 -15.01 8.86
C ALA A 172 -38.95 -15.57 7.61
N ASP A 173 -39.39 -15.15 6.42
CA ASP A 173 -38.88 -15.59 5.13
C ASP A 173 -37.86 -14.57 4.56
N ILE A 174 -37.69 -13.42 5.22
CA ILE A 174 -36.71 -12.40 4.83
C ILE A 174 -35.31 -12.79 5.33
N VAL A 175 -34.33 -12.73 4.43
CA VAL A 175 -32.90 -12.90 4.72
C VAL A 175 -32.22 -11.52 4.69
N PRO A 176 -31.66 -11.06 5.82
CA PRO A 176 -30.83 -9.86 5.84
C PRO A 176 -29.61 -9.99 4.94
N VAL A 177 -29.40 -9.01 4.04
CA VAL A 177 -28.17 -8.90 3.25
C VAL A 177 -27.37 -7.68 3.74
N TYR A 178 -26.19 -7.95 4.27
CA TYR A 178 -25.23 -6.97 4.75
C TYR A 178 -24.29 -6.57 3.61
N GLN A 179 -23.97 -5.28 3.54
CA GLN A 179 -23.05 -4.75 2.53
C GLN A 179 -21.61 -5.00 2.99
N ALA A 180 -20.94 -6.02 2.51
CA ALA A 180 -19.53 -6.31 2.79
C ALA A 180 -18.62 -6.05 1.57
N PHE A 181 -19.00 -5.08 0.72
CA PHE A 181 -18.27 -4.75 -0.51
C PHE A 181 -18.35 -3.25 -0.85
N GLY A 182 -17.46 -2.81 -1.76
CA GLY A 182 -17.58 -1.53 -2.46
C GLY A 182 -16.51 -1.34 -3.53
N GLY A 183 -16.69 -0.36 -4.42
CA GLY A 183 -15.79 -0.17 -5.56
C GLY A 183 -15.02 1.14 -5.53
N PRO A 184 -13.72 1.14 -5.87
CA PRO A 184 -12.99 2.37 -6.18
C PRO A 184 -13.64 3.16 -7.33
N PRO A 185 -13.45 4.48 -7.40
CA PRO A 185 -13.91 5.29 -8.53
C PRO A 185 -13.44 4.73 -9.89
N GLY A 186 -14.36 4.60 -10.84
CA GLY A 186 -14.08 4.06 -12.18
C GLY A 186 -14.21 2.54 -12.32
N THR A 187 -14.59 1.83 -11.26
CA THR A 187 -14.93 0.40 -11.32
C THR A 187 -16.44 0.19 -11.54
N ALA A 188 -16.85 -1.04 -11.87
CA ALA A 188 -18.26 -1.39 -11.99
C ALA A 188 -19.05 -1.19 -10.68
N TYR A 189 -18.34 -1.16 -9.55
CA TYR A 189 -18.89 -1.05 -8.21
C TYR A 189 -18.70 0.35 -7.58
N ALA A 190 -18.32 1.36 -8.38
CA ALA A 190 -18.08 2.72 -7.89
C ALA A 190 -19.30 3.40 -7.23
N SER A 191 -20.50 2.83 -7.39
CA SER A 191 -21.74 3.29 -6.74
C SER A 191 -21.89 2.83 -5.29
N TRP A 192 -20.96 2.00 -4.79
CA TRP A 192 -20.95 1.46 -3.44
C TRP A 192 -19.60 1.66 -2.78
N THR A 193 -19.58 1.82 -1.46
CA THR A 193 -18.36 1.96 -0.68
C THR A 193 -18.33 0.87 0.38
N LEU A 194 -17.17 0.23 0.54
CA LEU A 194 -16.98 -0.77 1.58
C LEU A 194 -17.27 -0.13 2.94
N PRO A 195 -18.18 -0.67 3.76
CA PRO A 195 -18.47 -0.06 5.04
C PRO A 195 -17.26 -0.08 5.96
N THR A 196 -17.12 0.97 6.74
CA THR A 196 -16.25 0.96 7.93
C THR A 196 -16.86 0.04 9.00
N PRO A 197 -16.07 -0.47 9.96
CA PRO A 197 -16.59 -1.28 11.07
C PRO A 197 -17.79 -0.66 11.81
N ALA A 198 -17.77 0.65 12.06
CA ALA A 198 -18.87 1.36 12.71
C ALA A 198 -20.14 1.45 11.84
N GLN A 199 -19.97 1.59 10.52
CA GLN A 199 -21.09 1.56 9.58
C GLN A 199 -21.68 0.16 9.52
N GLU A 200 -20.85 -0.88 9.46
CA GLU A 200 -21.31 -2.28 9.47
C GLU A 200 -22.09 -2.62 10.73
N GLN A 201 -21.63 -2.16 11.90
CA GLN A 201 -22.39 -2.33 13.13
C GLN A 201 -23.75 -1.63 13.09
N THR A 202 -23.84 -0.50 12.41
CA THR A 202 -25.11 0.20 12.20
C THR A 202 -26.01 -0.58 11.24
N ILE A 203 -25.46 -1.20 10.19
CA ILE A 203 -26.18 -2.10 9.28
C ILE A 203 -26.76 -3.28 10.06
N LEU A 204 -25.93 -3.99 10.83
CA LEU A 204 -26.33 -5.13 11.65
C LEU A 204 -27.45 -4.73 12.63
N SER A 205 -27.24 -3.70 13.44
CA SER A 205 -28.23 -3.29 14.44
C SER A 205 -29.53 -2.74 13.82
N THR A 206 -29.48 -2.18 12.61
CA THR A 206 -30.67 -1.78 11.85
C THR A 206 -31.45 -3.01 11.40
N TRP A 207 -30.77 -3.99 10.79
CA TRP A 207 -31.36 -5.27 10.43
C TRP A 207 -31.95 -6.01 11.63
N GLY A 208 -31.25 -6.07 12.76
CA GLY A 208 -31.70 -6.75 13.96
C GLY A 208 -32.96 -6.13 14.58
N SER A 209 -33.18 -4.83 14.36
CA SER A 209 -34.41 -4.16 14.78
C SER A 209 -35.64 -4.51 13.92
N LEU A 210 -35.41 -4.91 12.67
CA LEU A 210 -36.44 -5.18 11.66
C LEU A 210 -36.70 -6.68 11.50
N VAL A 211 -35.63 -7.46 11.35
CA VAL A 211 -35.62 -8.92 11.14
C VAL A 211 -34.74 -9.58 12.22
N PRO A 212 -35.23 -9.69 13.47
CA PRO A 212 -34.40 -10.11 14.61
C PRO A 212 -34.04 -11.60 14.62
N SER A 213 -34.74 -12.44 13.87
CA SER A 213 -34.56 -13.90 13.90
C SER A 213 -34.71 -14.52 12.51
N PRO A 214 -33.82 -14.16 11.56
CA PRO A 214 -33.86 -14.72 10.22
C PRO A 214 -33.44 -16.19 10.22
N GLN A 215 -33.79 -16.93 9.16
CA GLN A 215 -33.33 -18.33 9.01
C GLN A 215 -31.81 -18.41 8.83
N PHE A 216 -31.24 -17.48 8.06
CA PHE A 216 -29.80 -17.23 7.94
C PHE A 216 -29.60 -15.76 7.57
N ASP A 217 -28.38 -15.25 7.64
CA ASP A 217 -28.00 -13.93 7.14
C ASP A 217 -26.86 -14.00 6.12
N TYR A 218 -26.68 -12.92 5.38
CA TYR A 218 -25.87 -12.89 4.17
C TYR A 218 -24.96 -11.67 4.17
N ALA A 219 -23.64 -11.86 4.28
CA ALA A 219 -22.65 -10.82 3.97
C ALA A 219 -22.25 -10.85 2.48
N TYR A 220 -22.70 -9.87 1.69
CA TYR A 220 -22.31 -9.75 0.28
C TYR A 220 -21.14 -8.77 0.14
N SER A 221 -19.91 -9.18 -0.18
CA SER A 221 -19.48 -10.56 -0.48
C SER A 221 -18.15 -10.90 0.19
N TRP A 222 -17.82 -12.20 0.26
CA TRP A 222 -16.56 -12.65 0.86
C TRP A 222 -15.36 -12.12 0.07
N GLY A 223 -15.24 -12.50 -1.19
CA GLY A 223 -14.06 -12.16 -1.99
C GLY A 223 -14.31 -11.20 -3.14
N VAL A 224 -13.21 -10.66 -3.66
CA VAL A 224 -13.20 -9.58 -4.66
C VAL A 224 -13.77 -10.05 -6.00
N GLN A 225 -14.69 -9.26 -6.54
CA GLN A 225 -15.33 -9.44 -7.83
C GLN A 225 -15.13 -8.22 -8.72
N SER A 226 -14.67 -8.44 -9.97
CA SER A 226 -14.59 -7.40 -11.01
C SER A 226 -13.92 -6.07 -10.56
N GLY A 227 -12.94 -6.14 -9.66
CA GLY A 227 -12.16 -4.99 -9.19
C GLY A 227 -12.79 -4.17 -8.07
N ASP A 228 -13.77 -4.71 -7.35
CA ASP A 228 -14.19 -4.16 -6.06
C ASP A 228 -13.18 -4.45 -4.93
N VAL A 229 -13.53 -4.00 -3.74
CA VAL A 229 -12.99 -4.48 -2.46
C VAL A 229 -14.12 -5.19 -1.73
N ALA A 230 -13.79 -6.32 -1.09
CA ALA A 230 -14.73 -7.22 -0.45
C ALA A 230 -14.25 -7.59 0.96
N LEU A 231 -15.02 -8.39 1.69
CA LEU A 231 -14.76 -8.69 3.09
C LEU A 231 -13.35 -9.24 3.36
N GLU A 232 -12.85 -10.14 2.50
CA GLU A 232 -11.52 -10.76 2.64
C GLU A 232 -10.37 -9.75 2.62
N SER A 233 -10.61 -8.55 2.08
CA SER A 233 -9.61 -7.49 1.95
C SER A 233 -9.55 -6.55 3.15
N ASP A 234 -10.49 -6.66 4.10
CA ASP A 234 -10.57 -5.80 5.28
C ASP A 234 -10.72 -6.62 6.59
N PRO A 235 -9.60 -6.90 7.29
CA PRO A 235 -9.63 -7.65 8.54
C PRO A 235 -10.46 -6.99 9.65
N SER A 236 -10.60 -5.66 9.64
CA SER A 236 -11.35 -4.94 10.66
C SER A 236 -12.86 -5.12 10.48
N LEU A 237 -13.31 -5.12 9.22
CA LEU A 237 -14.69 -5.41 8.87
C LEU A 237 -15.01 -6.90 9.09
N ALA A 238 -14.10 -7.80 8.71
CA ALA A 238 -14.22 -9.24 8.97
C ALA A 238 -14.39 -9.52 10.47
N GLN A 239 -13.69 -8.81 11.34
CA GLN A 239 -13.82 -8.95 12.79
C GLN A 239 -15.22 -8.60 13.31
N VAL A 240 -15.88 -7.56 12.77
CA VAL A 240 -17.25 -7.19 13.17
C VAL A 240 -18.22 -8.33 12.85
N LEU A 241 -18.14 -8.88 11.64
CA LEU A 241 -18.99 -10.00 11.24
C LEU A 241 -18.62 -11.29 11.97
N ALA A 242 -17.34 -11.54 12.27
CA ALA A 242 -16.93 -12.68 13.09
C ALA A 242 -17.51 -12.63 14.51
N GLN A 243 -17.54 -11.43 15.12
CA GLN A 243 -18.17 -11.22 16.42
C GLN A 243 -19.67 -11.49 16.36
N HIS A 244 -20.35 -10.93 15.36
CA HIS A 244 -21.76 -11.19 15.08
C HIS A 244 -22.05 -12.70 14.95
N ASN A 245 -21.30 -13.39 14.10
CA ASN A 245 -21.45 -14.83 13.82
C ASN A 245 -21.16 -15.72 15.05
N SER A 246 -20.33 -15.23 15.98
CA SER A 246 -20.04 -15.94 17.24
C SER A 246 -21.10 -15.76 18.33
N GLY A 247 -22.12 -14.92 18.09
CA GLY A 247 -23.12 -14.52 19.10
C GLY A 247 -22.57 -13.54 20.14
N GLY A 248 -21.48 -12.83 19.82
CA GLY A 248 -20.90 -11.77 20.64
C GLY A 248 -21.81 -10.54 20.73
N SER A 249 -21.68 -9.74 21.80
CA SER A 249 -22.37 -8.44 21.88
C SER A 249 -21.74 -7.45 20.89
N PRO A 250 -22.52 -6.53 20.31
CA PRO A 250 -22.03 -5.58 19.32
C PRO A 250 -21.02 -4.58 19.93
N PRO A 251 -20.01 -4.08 19.18
CA PRO A 251 -19.10 -3.07 19.66
C PRO A 251 -19.86 -1.76 19.97
N PRO A 252 -19.37 -0.98 20.94
CA PRO A 252 -20.02 0.23 21.40
C PRO A 252 -20.14 1.27 20.28
N PRO A 253 -21.11 2.21 20.37
CA PRO A 253 -21.36 3.25 19.36
C PRO A 253 -20.19 4.24 19.15
N ASN A 254 -19.08 4.09 19.89
CA ASN A 254 -17.80 4.77 19.67
C ASN A 254 -16.68 3.73 19.85
N PRO A 255 -16.27 3.00 18.80
CA PRO A 255 -15.22 2.00 18.92
C PRO A 255 -13.91 2.67 19.37
N PRO A 256 -13.11 2.00 20.21
CA PRO A 256 -11.86 2.54 20.66
C PRO A 256 -10.90 2.74 19.47
N THR A 257 -10.14 3.82 19.49
CA THR A 257 -9.08 4.09 18.50
C THR A 257 -7.75 4.32 19.21
N ILE A 258 -6.67 4.04 18.49
CA ILE A 258 -5.29 4.30 18.94
C ILE A 258 -4.47 4.84 17.76
N ALA A 259 -3.54 5.76 18.02
CA ALA A 259 -2.61 6.30 17.05
C ALA A 259 -1.22 6.45 17.66
N ILE A 260 -0.17 6.42 16.82
CA ILE A 260 1.22 6.65 17.21
C ILE A 260 1.65 8.04 16.70
N ASN A 261 2.22 8.87 17.56
CA ASN A 261 2.81 10.15 17.20
C ASN A 261 4.19 9.94 16.55
N THR A 262 4.66 10.93 15.78
CA THR A 262 6.03 10.95 15.25
C THR A 262 7.06 10.68 16.35
N ILE A 263 7.93 9.70 16.13
CA ILE A 263 8.96 9.27 17.08
C ILE A 263 10.21 10.12 16.84
N ALA A 264 10.82 10.62 17.92
CA ALA A 264 12.05 11.42 17.87
C ALA A 264 12.02 12.62 16.88
N GLY A 265 10.82 13.13 16.58
CA GLY A 265 10.56 14.28 15.71
C GLY A 265 10.60 14.02 14.20
N ASN A 266 11.13 12.88 13.76
CA ASN A 266 11.31 12.55 12.33
C ASN A 266 11.35 11.04 12.03
N ASP A 267 10.94 10.18 12.97
CA ASP A 267 10.92 8.72 12.87
C ASP A 267 12.28 8.05 12.60
N ILE A 268 13.37 8.78 12.90
CA ILE A 268 14.75 8.28 12.79
C ILE A 268 15.39 8.21 14.18
N ILE A 269 15.87 7.03 14.57
CA ILE A 269 16.68 6.80 15.77
C ILE A 269 18.14 6.79 15.37
N THR A 270 18.83 7.90 15.66
CA THR A 270 20.28 7.99 15.46
C THR A 270 21.02 7.34 16.61
N ALA A 271 22.30 7.03 16.41
CA ALA A 271 23.20 6.51 17.44
C ALA A 271 23.24 7.38 18.73
N ALA A 272 23.05 8.69 18.61
CA ALA A 272 22.94 9.60 19.75
C ALA A 272 21.60 9.44 20.49
N LYS A 273 20.49 9.36 19.75
CA LYS A 273 19.14 9.11 20.30
C LYS A 273 19.07 7.74 20.98
N ALA A 274 19.63 6.71 20.37
CA ALA A 274 19.69 5.37 20.94
C ALA A 274 20.47 5.34 22.27
N SER A 275 21.64 6.01 22.32
CA SER A 275 22.45 6.08 23.54
C SER A 275 21.75 6.80 24.71
N ALA A 276 20.83 7.72 24.41
CA ALA A 276 20.00 8.42 25.39
C ALA A 276 18.72 7.65 25.76
N GLY A 277 18.26 6.74 24.89
CA GLY A 277 16.90 6.22 24.89
C GLY A 277 15.92 7.22 24.27
N PHE A 278 14.72 6.74 23.94
CA PHE A 278 13.68 7.56 23.32
C PHE A 278 12.28 7.20 23.83
N VAL A 279 11.29 8.05 23.50
CA VAL A 279 9.90 7.88 23.90
C VAL A 279 9.05 7.63 22.67
N ILE A 280 8.16 6.63 22.77
CA ILE A 280 7.07 6.40 21.83
C ILE A 280 5.80 6.88 22.53
N SER A 281 4.97 7.64 21.83
CA SER A 281 3.73 8.20 22.40
C SER A 281 2.62 8.19 21.37
N GLY A 282 1.40 8.38 21.83
CA GLY A 282 0.24 8.38 20.98
C GLY A 282 -1.01 8.89 21.66
N THR A 283 -2.12 8.82 20.94
CA THR A 283 -3.44 9.20 21.43
C THR A 283 -4.41 8.02 21.30
N THR A 284 -5.50 8.10 22.04
CA THR A 284 -6.64 7.18 21.95
C THR A 284 -7.95 7.98 21.88
N SER A 285 -9.04 7.29 21.57
CA SER A 285 -10.41 7.80 21.74
C SER A 285 -11.30 6.60 22.06
N GLY A 286 -12.33 6.78 22.89
CA GLY A 286 -13.20 5.67 23.27
C GLY A 286 -12.52 4.63 24.17
N VAL A 287 -11.40 4.99 24.81
CA VAL A 287 -10.65 4.16 25.76
C VAL A 287 -10.70 4.83 27.13
N GLU A 288 -11.09 4.11 28.17
CA GLU A 288 -11.09 4.65 29.54
C GLU A 288 -9.68 4.74 30.14
N ASP A 289 -9.48 5.72 31.01
CA ASP A 289 -8.24 5.86 31.79
C ASP A 289 -7.90 4.55 32.53
N GLY A 290 -6.65 4.11 32.41
CA GLY A 290 -6.16 2.90 33.05
C GLY A 290 -6.09 1.66 32.16
N GLN A 291 -6.57 1.72 30.92
CA GLN A 291 -6.45 0.58 30.00
C GLN A 291 -4.99 0.32 29.58
N PRO A 292 -4.56 -0.95 29.51
CA PRO A 292 -3.19 -1.30 29.14
C PRO A 292 -2.97 -1.08 27.64
N VAL A 293 -1.89 -0.37 27.31
CA VAL A 293 -1.43 -0.20 25.92
C VAL A 293 -0.19 -1.05 25.72
N THR A 294 -0.23 -1.98 24.77
CA THR A 294 0.93 -2.80 24.39
C THR A 294 1.57 -2.22 23.14
N VAL A 295 2.88 -2.00 23.18
CA VAL A 295 3.67 -1.46 22.07
C VAL A 295 4.78 -2.43 21.72
N ASP A 296 4.86 -2.84 20.45
CA ASP A 296 5.91 -3.72 19.95
C ASP A 296 6.79 -2.97 18.95
N ILE A 297 8.10 -3.21 19.01
CA ILE A 297 9.04 -2.86 17.94
C ILE A 297 9.40 -4.16 17.23
N LEU A 298 9.13 -4.24 15.93
CA LEU A 298 9.38 -5.41 15.10
C LEU A 298 10.39 -5.10 14.02
N ASN A 299 11.23 -6.08 13.67
CA ASN A 299 12.05 -5.96 12.47
C ASN A 299 11.22 -6.18 11.19
N SER A 300 11.85 -5.96 10.03
CA SER A 300 11.25 -6.22 8.71
C SER A 300 10.72 -7.65 8.48
N SER A 301 11.17 -8.63 9.29
CA SER A 301 10.69 -10.02 9.27
C SER A 301 9.60 -10.31 10.31
N GLN A 302 8.99 -9.27 10.91
CA GLN A 302 7.93 -9.37 11.92
C GLN A 302 8.35 -10.05 13.23
N VAL A 303 9.65 -10.06 13.55
CA VAL A 303 10.15 -10.55 14.84
C VAL A 303 10.10 -9.40 15.86
N VAL A 304 9.48 -9.65 17.01
CA VAL A 304 9.41 -8.69 18.13
C VAL A 304 10.80 -8.50 18.74
N LEU A 305 11.36 -7.29 18.60
CA LEU A 305 12.64 -6.85 19.17
C LEU A 305 12.45 -6.27 20.58
N ALA A 306 11.34 -5.57 20.81
CA ALA A 306 10.96 -5.06 22.12
C ALA A 306 9.44 -5.12 22.30
N ASN A 307 9.00 -5.59 23.47
CA ASN A 307 7.61 -5.50 23.93
C ASN A 307 7.56 -4.54 25.12
N LEU A 308 6.71 -3.52 25.02
CA LEU A 308 6.65 -2.43 25.96
C LEU A 308 5.20 -2.23 26.39
N GLN A 309 5.04 -1.80 27.65
CA GLN A 309 3.74 -1.63 28.26
C GLN A 309 3.58 -0.17 28.70
N ALA A 310 2.45 0.41 28.34
CA ALA A 310 1.99 1.71 28.78
C ALA A 310 0.57 1.60 29.31
N THR A 311 0.03 2.72 29.76
CA THR A 311 -1.34 2.83 30.23
C THR A 311 -1.95 4.06 29.59
N ASP A 312 -3.17 3.93 29.10
CA ASP A 312 -3.91 5.09 28.63
C ASP A 312 -4.29 6.00 29.80
N GLN A 313 -4.02 7.29 29.64
CA GLN A 313 -4.40 8.32 30.60
C GLN A 313 -4.76 9.59 29.85
N ALA A 314 -5.99 10.06 30.06
CA ALA A 314 -6.53 11.25 29.42
C ALA A 314 -6.45 11.20 27.89
N ASN A 315 -6.84 10.06 27.29
CA ASN A 315 -6.82 9.80 25.85
C ASN A 315 -5.42 9.86 25.23
N SER A 316 -4.40 9.50 26.00
CA SER A 316 -2.99 9.59 25.62
C SER A 316 -2.18 8.53 26.31
N TRP A 317 -1.13 8.06 25.64
CA TRP A 317 -0.22 7.06 26.17
C TRP A 317 1.22 7.36 25.79
N SER A 318 2.16 6.85 26.59
CA SER A 318 3.58 6.92 26.27
C SER A 318 4.35 5.79 26.93
N VAL A 319 5.42 5.38 26.27
CA VAL A 319 6.34 4.34 26.70
C VAL A 319 7.76 4.84 26.47
N THR A 320 8.67 4.47 27.37
CA THR A 320 10.10 4.75 27.21
C THR A 320 10.82 3.51 26.67
N VAL A 321 11.52 3.68 25.55
CA VAL A 321 12.53 2.74 25.07
C VAL A 321 13.83 3.08 25.76
N THR A 322 14.32 2.19 26.62
CA THR A 322 15.57 2.41 27.36
C THR A 322 16.76 2.45 26.40
N ASN A 323 17.87 3.07 26.81
CA ASN A 323 19.10 3.05 26.01
C ASN A 323 19.55 1.64 25.63
N THR A 324 19.39 0.67 26.54
CA THR A 324 19.81 -0.73 26.33
C THR A 324 18.95 -1.40 25.27
N GLN A 325 17.65 -1.14 25.27
CA GLN A 325 16.74 -1.65 24.23
C GLN A 325 16.98 -0.95 22.90
N ALA A 326 17.17 0.38 22.92
CA ALA A 326 17.43 1.15 21.73
C ALA A 326 18.71 0.65 21.05
N THR A 327 19.84 0.60 21.77
CA THR A 327 21.13 0.15 21.20
C THR A 327 21.20 -1.33 20.81
N ALA A 328 20.13 -2.09 21.03
CA ALA A 328 20.00 -3.47 20.59
C ALA A 328 19.23 -3.58 19.26
N LEU A 329 18.60 -2.49 18.80
CA LEU A 329 18.01 -2.40 17.47
C LEU A 329 19.14 -2.38 16.44
N ALA A 330 18.91 -3.06 15.31
CA ALA A 330 19.88 -3.09 14.22
C ALA A 330 19.52 -2.01 13.20
N ASP A 331 20.53 -1.49 12.49
CA ASP A 331 20.31 -0.48 11.45
C ASP A 331 19.37 -1.00 10.36
N GLY A 332 18.49 -0.10 9.91
CA GLY A 332 17.49 -0.39 8.90
C GLY A 332 16.09 0.07 9.29
N ILE A 333 15.08 -0.60 8.73
CA ILE A 333 13.67 -0.26 8.94
C ILE A 333 13.05 -1.27 9.89
N ASP A 334 12.59 -0.76 11.02
CA ASP A 334 11.72 -1.42 11.98
C ASP A 334 10.28 -0.90 11.86
N ILE A 335 9.36 -1.61 12.49
CA ILE A 335 7.93 -1.28 12.54
C ILE A 335 7.53 -1.20 14.00
N VAL A 336 6.91 -0.09 14.39
CA VAL A 336 6.31 0.08 15.72
C VAL A 336 4.81 -0.17 15.61
N THR A 337 4.27 -1.07 16.44
CA THR A 337 2.83 -1.28 16.56
C THR A 337 2.32 -0.92 17.94
N ALA A 338 1.07 -0.47 18.05
CA ALA A 338 0.42 -0.16 19.31
C ALA A 338 -1.01 -0.71 19.36
N ASN A 339 -1.37 -1.35 20.47
CA ASN A 339 -2.66 -1.98 20.70
C ASN A 339 -3.26 -1.54 22.04
N VAL A 340 -4.57 -1.39 22.10
CA VAL A 340 -5.33 -1.12 23.32
C VAL A 340 -6.73 -1.70 23.19
N SER A 341 -7.36 -2.00 24.32
CA SER A 341 -8.79 -2.30 24.40
C SER A 341 -9.45 -1.32 25.37
N ASP A 342 -10.74 -1.05 25.19
CA ASP A 342 -11.52 -0.30 26.17
C ASP A 342 -11.83 -1.15 27.43
N GLN A 343 -12.55 -0.57 28.39
CA GLN A 343 -12.92 -1.26 29.62
C GLN A 343 -13.90 -2.43 29.41
N ALA A 344 -14.68 -2.42 28.32
CA ALA A 344 -15.56 -3.52 27.95
C ALA A 344 -14.79 -4.69 27.32
N GLY A 345 -13.54 -4.47 26.92
CA GLY A 345 -12.66 -5.45 26.30
C GLY A 345 -12.65 -5.36 24.77
N ASP A 346 -13.24 -4.34 24.19
CA ASP A 346 -13.29 -4.13 22.75
C ASP A 346 -11.94 -3.58 22.26
N PRO A 347 -11.27 -4.22 21.28
CA PRO A 347 -9.96 -3.78 20.82
C PRO A 347 -10.06 -2.58 19.85
N ALA A 348 -9.12 -1.64 19.98
CA ALA A 348 -8.88 -0.64 18.95
C ALA A 348 -8.15 -1.26 17.75
N MET A 349 -8.35 -0.68 16.57
CA MET A 349 -7.53 -1.03 15.39
C MET A 349 -6.06 -0.74 15.68
N GLN A 350 -5.19 -1.73 15.48
CA GLN A 350 -3.76 -1.61 15.74
C GLN A 350 -3.15 -0.45 14.93
N ALA A 351 -2.47 0.46 15.63
CA ALA A 351 -1.69 1.50 14.97
C ALA A 351 -0.32 0.95 14.57
N SER A 352 0.20 1.39 13.43
CA SER A 352 1.52 1.01 12.92
C SER A 352 2.28 2.21 12.35
N LEU A 353 3.58 2.29 12.63
CA LEU A 353 4.47 3.36 12.16
C LEU A 353 5.85 2.78 11.82
N SER A 354 6.38 3.10 10.64
CA SER A 354 7.76 2.75 10.27
C SER A 354 8.76 3.58 11.08
N LEU A 355 9.81 2.93 11.58
CA LEU A 355 10.90 3.54 12.33
C LEU A 355 12.21 3.21 11.62
N THR A 356 12.99 4.22 11.26
CA THR A 356 14.35 4.00 10.74
C THR A 356 15.34 4.03 11.90
N VAL A 357 16.08 2.95 12.08
CA VAL A 357 17.20 2.85 13.02
C VAL A 357 18.49 3.06 12.24
N ASP A 358 19.29 3.99 12.72
CA ASP A 358 20.54 4.42 12.10
C ASP A 358 21.56 4.68 13.23
N GLU A 359 22.06 3.59 13.79
CA GLU A 359 23.03 3.55 14.86
C GLU A 359 24.46 3.33 14.39
N ASP A 360 24.66 3.19 13.07
CA ASP A 360 25.98 2.94 12.54
C ASP A 360 26.95 4.05 12.98
N ARG A 361 28.13 3.62 13.38
CA ARG A 361 29.29 4.47 13.66
C ARG A 361 30.53 3.84 13.06
N VAL A 362 30.38 3.16 11.94
CA VAL A 362 31.52 2.70 11.17
C VAL A 362 32.18 3.93 10.56
N ALA A 363 33.49 3.83 10.33
CA ALA A 363 34.23 4.92 9.73
C ALA A 363 34.32 4.66 8.22
N GLU A 364 33.56 5.39 7.43
CA GLU A 364 33.52 5.25 5.98
C GLU A 364 34.21 6.39 5.25
N ALA A 365 35.02 6.00 4.27
CA ALA A 365 35.74 6.98 3.47
C ALA A 365 34.75 7.62 2.49
N PRO A 366 34.59 8.96 2.48
CA PRO A 366 33.75 9.63 1.51
C PRO A 366 34.22 9.37 0.08
N THR A 367 33.29 9.38 -0.88
CA THR A 367 33.66 9.27 -2.29
C THR A 367 34.12 10.63 -2.80
N LEU A 368 35.36 10.70 -3.29
CA LEU A 368 35.95 11.89 -3.90
C LEU A 368 35.89 11.81 -5.43
N ALA A 369 35.28 12.80 -6.08
CA ALA A 369 35.22 12.92 -7.53
C ALA A 369 35.64 14.31 -8.01
N PHE A 370 36.17 14.37 -9.24
CA PHE A 370 36.43 15.60 -9.96
C PHE A 370 35.63 15.64 -11.26
N SER A 371 35.14 16.82 -11.64
CA SER A 371 34.59 17.01 -12.98
C SER A 371 35.65 16.90 -14.07
N GLN A 372 36.91 17.32 -13.80
CA GLN A 372 38.06 17.24 -14.70
C GLN A 372 39.41 17.15 -13.93
N GLY A 373 40.43 16.50 -14.52
CA GLY A 373 41.75 16.32 -13.87
C GLY A 373 42.73 17.50 -14.04
N SER A 374 42.41 18.48 -14.88
CA SER A 374 43.20 19.69 -15.09
C SER A 374 42.31 20.89 -15.35
N LEU A 375 42.65 22.03 -14.75
CA LEU A 375 41.92 23.30 -14.88
C LEU A 375 42.88 24.43 -15.24
N THR A 376 42.30 25.51 -15.75
CA THR A 376 43.01 26.78 -15.93
C THR A 376 42.22 27.87 -15.24
N VAL A 377 42.92 28.83 -14.63
CA VAL A 377 42.32 30.01 -14.02
C VAL A 377 42.91 31.24 -14.69
N ALA A 378 42.07 32.19 -15.08
CA ALA A 378 42.56 33.44 -15.64
C ALA A 378 43.25 34.26 -14.55
N LYS A 379 44.21 35.11 -14.95
CA LYS A 379 44.90 36.02 -14.04
C LYS A 379 43.88 36.92 -13.32
N GLY A 380 43.83 36.84 -11.99
CA GLY A 380 42.84 37.61 -11.19
C GLY A 380 41.41 37.04 -11.24
N GLY A 381 41.21 35.90 -11.91
CA GLY A 381 39.91 35.25 -12.08
C GLY A 381 39.63 34.21 -11.00
N SER A 382 38.48 33.53 -11.12
CA SER A 382 38.12 32.41 -10.25
C SER A 382 37.63 31.22 -11.06
N VAL A 383 37.87 30.01 -10.57
CA VAL A 383 37.45 28.77 -11.21
C VAL A 383 36.86 27.81 -10.18
N ASN A 384 35.80 27.11 -10.54
CA ASN A 384 35.26 26.02 -9.73
C ASN A 384 36.21 24.82 -9.87
N LEU A 385 36.67 24.28 -8.73
CA LEU A 385 37.60 23.14 -8.74
C LEU A 385 36.93 21.83 -9.18
N GLY A 386 35.60 21.81 -9.28
CA GLY A 386 34.85 20.63 -9.71
C GLY A 386 34.95 19.46 -8.73
N ILE A 387 35.30 19.75 -7.47
CA ILE A 387 35.40 18.76 -6.40
C ILE A 387 33.99 18.45 -5.90
N THR A 388 33.67 17.16 -5.87
CA THR A 388 32.51 16.62 -5.16
C THR A 388 33.02 15.60 -4.15
N ALA A 389 32.78 15.86 -2.86
CA ALA A 389 32.94 14.87 -1.80
C ALA A 389 31.54 14.42 -1.37
N SER A 390 31.21 13.17 -1.64
CA SER A 390 29.91 12.60 -1.28
C SER A 390 30.04 11.77 0.00
N PRO A 391 29.20 12.01 1.02
CA PRO A 391 29.06 11.12 2.17
C PRO A 391 28.58 9.74 1.70
N LEU A 392 28.78 8.71 2.51
CA LEU A 392 28.32 7.36 2.20
C LEU A 392 26.89 7.12 2.72
N ASP A 393 26.59 7.60 3.93
CA ASP A 393 25.28 7.57 4.56
C ASP A 393 24.74 8.98 4.86
N ALA A 394 23.62 9.07 5.56
CA ALA A 394 22.86 10.29 5.74
C ALA A 394 23.32 11.15 6.95
N ASP A 395 24.12 10.59 7.84
CA ASP A 395 24.64 11.26 9.03
C ASP A 395 26.14 11.57 8.94
N ASP A 396 26.84 10.96 7.98
CA ASP A 396 28.18 11.33 7.53
C ASP A 396 28.32 12.83 7.27
N ARG A 397 29.38 13.39 7.85
CA ARG A 397 29.79 14.77 7.62
C ARG A 397 31.10 14.83 6.89
N VAL A 398 31.15 15.57 5.77
CA VAL A 398 32.36 15.59 4.94
C VAL A 398 33.22 16.84 5.11
N SER A 399 34.54 16.63 5.03
CA SER A 399 35.52 17.68 4.87
C SER A 399 36.46 17.39 3.69
N VAL A 400 36.92 18.44 3.02
CA VAL A 400 37.87 18.36 1.91
C VAL A 400 39.14 19.09 2.28
N LYS A 401 40.26 18.36 2.22
CA LYS A 401 41.60 18.90 2.39
C LYS A 401 42.30 19.06 1.04
N ILE A 402 42.77 20.28 0.75
CA ILE A 402 43.43 20.65 -0.52
C ILE A 402 44.84 21.14 -0.21
N SER A 403 45.85 20.31 -0.51
CA SER A 403 47.25 20.60 -0.27
C SER A 403 47.97 21.04 -1.54
N GLY A 404 48.93 21.96 -1.43
CA GLY A 404 49.74 22.42 -2.57
C GLY A 404 49.21 23.68 -3.26
N VAL A 405 48.21 24.34 -2.68
CA VAL A 405 47.66 25.61 -3.18
C VAL A 405 48.76 26.69 -3.06
N PRO A 406 49.17 27.38 -4.14
CA PRO A 406 50.21 28.41 -4.05
C PRO A 406 49.87 29.51 -3.05
N SER A 407 50.87 30.12 -2.41
CA SER A 407 50.63 31.12 -1.36
C SER A 407 49.96 32.42 -1.82
N TYR A 408 49.83 32.61 -3.14
CA TYR A 408 49.13 33.73 -3.76
C TYR A 408 47.69 33.36 -4.17
N GLU A 409 47.22 32.15 -3.90
CA GLU A 409 45.88 31.70 -4.23
C GLU A 409 44.99 31.64 -2.98
N THR A 410 43.68 31.81 -3.16
CA THR A 410 42.69 31.67 -2.08
C THR A 410 41.60 30.67 -2.46
N ILE A 411 41.09 29.94 -1.46
CA ILE A 411 39.95 29.02 -1.61
C ILE A 411 38.72 29.62 -0.93
N THR A 412 37.55 29.47 -1.56
CA THR A 412 36.24 29.78 -0.97
C THR A 412 35.27 28.61 -1.19
N ALA A 413 34.20 28.58 -0.39
CA ALA A 413 33.16 27.55 -0.42
C ALA A 413 31.76 28.21 -0.32
N PRO A 414 30.67 27.46 -0.60
CA PRO A 414 29.30 27.94 -0.41
C PRO A 414 29.02 28.49 1.00
N SER A 415 27.97 29.33 1.11
CA SER A 415 27.59 29.97 2.38
C SER A 415 27.13 28.95 3.41
N GLY A 416 27.81 28.92 4.57
CA GLY A 416 27.53 27.98 5.67
C GLY A 416 28.71 27.04 5.96
N ASP A 417 29.56 26.81 4.97
CA ASP A 417 30.74 25.95 5.13
C ASP A 417 31.90 26.71 5.78
N SER A 418 32.70 25.99 6.57
CA SER A 418 33.90 26.55 7.19
C SER A 418 35.12 26.36 6.30
N VAL A 419 35.95 27.40 6.19
CA VAL A 419 37.19 27.37 5.38
C VAL A 419 38.36 27.81 6.25
N THR A 420 39.34 26.93 6.42
CA THR A 420 40.58 27.20 7.17
C THR A 420 41.81 26.87 6.32
N HIS A 421 42.97 27.42 6.68
CA HIS A 421 44.22 27.12 5.99
C HIS A 421 45.44 27.13 6.91
N GLN A 422 46.47 26.41 6.49
CA GLN A 422 47.76 26.35 7.17
C GLN A 422 48.90 26.50 6.15
N ALA A 423 49.87 27.36 6.45
CA ALA A 423 51.05 27.58 5.61
C ALA A 423 51.99 26.37 5.61
N GLN A 424 52.50 26.02 4.43
CA GLN A 424 53.53 25.00 4.21
C GLN A 424 54.59 25.53 3.23
N GLY A 425 55.51 26.36 3.74
CA GLY A 425 56.54 26.99 2.91
C GLY A 425 55.93 27.98 1.91
N LYS A 426 55.98 27.64 0.60
CA LYS A 426 55.43 28.48 -0.49
C LYS A 426 54.00 28.10 -0.91
N THR A 427 53.40 27.14 -0.24
CA THR A 427 52.03 26.68 -0.49
C THR A 427 51.21 26.71 0.79
N TYR A 428 49.90 26.58 0.66
CA TYR A 428 48.92 26.38 1.72
C TYR A 428 48.29 24.99 1.60
N THR A 429 47.89 24.46 2.75
CA THR A 429 46.89 23.41 2.84
C THR A 429 45.59 24.03 3.34
N TRP A 430 44.53 23.92 2.54
CA TRP A 430 43.20 24.41 2.87
C TRP A 430 42.33 23.25 3.33
N THR A 431 41.46 23.50 4.31
CA THR A 431 40.43 22.55 4.76
C THR A 431 39.09 23.24 4.65
N VAL A 432 38.18 22.64 3.88
CA VAL A 432 36.78 23.04 3.76
C VAL A 432 35.95 21.99 4.48
N THR A 433 35.12 22.39 5.42
CA THR A 433 34.21 21.48 6.14
C THR A 433 32.80 21.98 5.97
N GLU A 434 31.89 21.10 5.59
CA GLU A 434 30.48 21.44 5.38
C GLU A 434 29.82 22.05 6.63
N SER A 435 28.68 22.73 6.46
CA SER A 435 27.81 23.09 7.59
C SER A 435 27.22 21.85 8.28
N ALA A 436 27.12 21.87 9.61
CA ALA A 436 26.48 20.79 10.39
C ALA A 436 24.99 20.56 10.05
N SER A 437 24.32 21.56 9.47
CA SER A 437 22.92 21.45 9.02
C SER A 437 22.74 20.75 7.67
N MET A 438 23.84 20.29 7.05
CA MET A 438 23.86 19.72 5.70
C MET A 438 24.45 18.30 5.67
N ALA A 439 24.50 17.61 6.83
CA ALA A 439 24.96 16.22 6.92
C ALA A 439 24.20 15.33 5.92
N GLY A 440 24.88 14.32 5.38
CA GLY A 440 24.32 13.43 4.35
C GLY A 440 24.18 14.05 2.96
N THR A 441 24.68 15.28 2.72
CA THR A 441 24.66 15.90 1.40
C THR A 441 26.07 16.10 0.82
N PRO A 442 26.27 16.01 -0.51
CA PRO A 442 27.60 16.19 -1.09
C PRO A 442 28.15 17.61 -0.95
N LEU A 443 29.38 17.74 -0.46
CA LEU A 443 30.13 19.00 -0.44
C LEU A 443 30.65 19.32 -1.85
N THR A 444 30.16 20.43 -2.40
CA THR A 444 30.47 20.88 -3.78
C THR A 444 30.71 22.39 -3.83
N GLY A 445 31.07 22.91 -5.01
CA GLY A 445 31.12 24.37 -5.24
C GLY A 445 32.37 25.06 -4.68
N ILE A 446 33.43 24.31 -4.39
CA ILE A 446 34.71 24.87 -3.93
C ILE A 446 35.37 25.66 -5.07
N MET A 447 35.67 26.93 -4.80
CA MET A 447 36.23 27.89 -5.75
C MET A 447 37.69 28.20 -5.42
N LEU A 448 38.52 28.34 -6.45
CA LEU A 448 39.87 28.90 -6.36
C LEU A 448 39.91 30.26 -7.05
N THR A 449 40.48 31.26 -6.37
CA THR A 449 40.62 32.63 -6.87
C THR A 449 42.10 33.01 -6.98
N SER A 450 42.49 33.41 -8.19
CA SER A 450 43.86 33.79 -8.52
C SER A 450 44.24 35.19 -8.06
N HIS A 451 45.40 35.28 -7.41
CA HIS A 451 46.09 36.56 -7.17
C HIS A 451 47.49 36.57 -7.78
N TYR A 452 47.77 35.70 -8.75
CA TYR A 452 49.05 35.63 -9.41
C TYR A 452 49.35 36.92 -10.21
N LYS A 453 50.52 37.50 -9.96
CA LYS A 453 50.97 38.76 -10.60
C LYS A 453 52.10 38.57 -11.60
N GLY A 454 52.66 37.38 -11.71
CA GLY A 454 53.80 37.09 -12.58
C GLY A 454 53.44 37.07 -14.08
N SER A 455 54.44 36.71 -14.89
CA SER A 455 54.40 36.72 -16.36
C SER A 455 54.47 35.33 -17.00
N GLY A 456 54.73 34.27 -16.23
CA GLY A 456 54.68 32.87 -16.70
C GLY A 456 53.33 32.21 -16.43
N SER A 457 53.19 30.93 -16.81
CA SER A 457 52.02 30.08 -16.58
C SER A 457 52.36 28.92 -15.63
N PRO A 458 52.63 29.17 -14.33
CA PRO A 458 52.85 28.09 -13.36
C PRO A 458 51.69 27.10 -13.34
N VAL A 459 52.04 25.83 -13.14
CA VAL A 459 51.10 24.72 -12.94
C VAL A 459 51.22 24.27 -11.48
N ALA A 460 50.16 24.45 -10.71
CA ALA A 460 50.04 23.96 -9.35
C ALA A 460 49.48 22.54 -9.36
N GLY A 461 50.20 21.59 -8.76
CA GLY A 461 49.69 20.25 -8.50
C GLY A 461 49.04 20.19 -7.12
N LEU A 462 47.71 20.16 -7.09
CA LEU A 462 46.93 20.05 -5.86
C LEU A 462 46.73 18.59 -5.50
N THR A 463 46.86 18.26 -4.22
CA THR A 463 46.50 16.95 -3.68
C THR A 463 45.26 17.10 -2.81
N VAL A 464 44.20 16.39 -3.18
CA VAL A 464 42.88 16.49 -2.56
C VAL A 464 42.55 15.20 -1.84
N THR A 465 41.97 15.29 -0.65
CA THR A 465 41.46 14.15 0.12
C THR A 465 40.14 14.58 0.76
N ALA A 466 39.14 13.71 0.72
CA ALA A 466 37.91 13.88 1.49
C ALA A 466 38.01 13.04 2.77
N SER A 467 37.51 13.56 3.88
CA SER A 467 37.49 12.89 5.17
C SER A 467 36.10 13.02 5.76
N ASP A 468 35.61 11.91 6.29
CA ASP A 468 34.49 11.92 7.22
C ASP A 468 34.98 12.54 8.55
N VAL A 469 34.16 13.44 9.08
CA VAL A 469 34.39 14.21 10.30
C VAL A 469 33.22 14.10 11.29
N THR A 470 32.37 13.08 11.13
CA THR A 470 31.35 12.71 12.11
C THR A 470 32.01 12.29 13.42
N SER A 471 31.37 12.61 14.54
CA SER A 471 32.00 12.45 15.86
C SER A 471 32.05 10.97 16.26
N GLY A 472 33.23 10.36 16.11
CA GLY A 472 33.46 8.95 16.43
C GLY A 472 33.87 8.13 15.21
N GLU A 473 33.70 8.71 14.04
CA GLU A 473 33.97 8.11 12.74
C GLU A 473 35.11 8.91 12.12
N THR A 474 36.12 8.21 11.60
CA THR A 474 37.26 8.87 10.99
C THR A 474 37.81 7.97 9.90
N ALA A 475 37.35 8.22 8.69
CA ALA A 475 37.89 7.62 7.49
C ALA A 475 38.18 8.69 6.43
N SER A 476 38.97 8.33 5.43
CA SER A 476 39.41 9.27 4.40
C SER A 476 39.55 8.59 3.06
N SER A 477 39.13 9.30 2.03
CA SER A 477 39.27 8.87 0.65
C SER A 477 40.74 8.66 0.29
N PRO A 478 41.05 7.84 -0.72
CA PRO A 478 42.35 7.92 -1.39
C PRO A 478 42.60 9.35 -1.89
N SER A 479 43.85 9.80 -1.80
CA SER A 479 44.22 11.12 -2.32
C SER A 479 44.15 11.15 -3.84
N GLN A 480 43.59 12.21 -4.40
CA GLN A 480 43.60 12.43 -5.85
C GLN A 480 44.32 13.74 -6.21
N LYS A 481 44.76 13.85 -7.47
CA LYS A 481 45.54 15.00 -7.94
C LYS A 481 44.74 15.84 -8.94
N LEU A 482 44.83 17.16 -8.77
CA LEU A 482 44.24 18.16 -9.68
C LEU A 482 45.33 19.16 -10.09
N SER A 483 45.49 19.39 -11.38
CA SER A 483 46.46 20.39 -11.87
C SER A 483 45.77 21.69 -12.24
N VAL A 484 46.25 22.83 -11.73
CA VAL A 484 45.70 24.16 -12.03
C VAL A 484 46.78 25.03 -12.68
N THR A 485 46.54 25.49 -13.90
CA THR A 485 47.45 26.40 -14.62
C THR A 485 46.99 27.84 -14.48
N ASP A 486 47.90 28.74 -14.06
CA ASP A 486 47.59 30.15 -13.79
C ASP A 486 48.65 31.12 -14.35
N PRO A 487 48.32 32.00 -15.31
CA PRO A 487 47.16 31.92 -16.20
C PRO A 487 47.41 30.88 -17.30
N PRO A 488 46.38 30.43 -18.05
CA PRO A 488 46.58 29.65 -19.25
C PRO A 488 47.56 30.34 -20.20
N ALA A 489 48.38 29.54 -20.90
CA ALA A 489 49.36 30.08 -21.85
C ALA A 489 48.65 30.92 -22.92
N ALA A 490 49.20 32.09 -23.23
CA ALA A 490 48.68 32.91 -24.32
C ALA A 490 48.76 32.11 -25.63
N ALA A 491 47.65 32.04 -26.36
CA ALA A 491 47.66 31.45 -27.70
C ALA A 491 48.70 32.20 -28.57
N PRO A 492 49.52 31.49 -29.38
CA PRO A 492 50.55 32.13 -30.17
C PRO A 492 49.93 33.16 -31.11
N SER A 493 50.35 34.43 -30.99
CA SER A 493 49.92 35.49 -31.89
C SER A 493 50.52 35.27 -33.27
N SER A 494 49.69 35.00 -34.28
CA SER A 494 50.13 34.94 -35.67
C SER A 494 50.53 36.33 -36.17
N LYS A 495 51.84 36.59 -36.31
CA LYS A 495 52.38 37.68 -37.13
C LYS A 495 53.58 37.18 -37.96
N ASP A 496 53.38 37.21 -39.29
CA ASP A 496 54.33 37.27 -40.42
C ASP A 496 55.50 36.26 -40.47
N THR A 497 55.61 35.36 -41.46
CA THR A 497 55.68 35.63 -42.92
C THR A 497 55.50 34.34 -43.77
N GLY A 498 54.85 34.47 -44.93
CA GLY A 498 55.32 33.88 -46.20
C GLY A 498 55.07 32.40 -46.55
N ALA A 499 53.91 32.14 -47.18
CA ALA A 499 53.64 31.14 -48.23
C ALA A 499 53.98 29.65 -47.99
N ALA A 500 52.97 28.85 -47.61
CA ALA A 500 52.35 27.82 -48.46
C ALA A 500 51.21 27.09 -47.73
N ALA A 501 50.17 26.75 -48.51
CA ALA A 501 49.17 25.70 -48.28
C ALA A 501 48.01 25.97 -47.29
N MET A 502 46.91 26.41 -47.91
CA MET A 502 45.56 25.80 -47.86
C MET A 502 44.76 25.70 -46.55
N SER A 503 43.59 26.33 -46.67
CA SER A 503 42.26 25.95 -46.17
C SER A 503 41.79 26.50 -44.81
N ASN A 504 40.99 27.57 -44.95
CA ASN A 504 39.67 27.77 -44.35
C ASN A 504 39.57 27.96 -42.83
N ASN A 505 39.91 29.19 -42.45
CA ASN A 505 39.11 30.07 -41.58
C ASN A 505 37.60 29.73 -41.55
N THR A 506 37.04 29.41 -40.40
CA THR A 506 36.23 30.32 -39.54
C THR A 506 35.44 29.49 -38.52
N ALA A 507 35.96 29.43 -37.30
CA ALA A 507 35.16 29.22 -36.10
C ALA A 507 35.40 30.44 -35.23
N LEU A 508 34.49 31.41 -35.31
CA LEU A 508 34.09 32.33 -34.24
C LEU A 508 33.13 33.36 -34.85
N PHE A 509 31.83 33.15 -34.63
CA PHE A 509 30.90 34.20 -34.23
C PHE A 509 29.60 33.49 -33.83
N ASP A 510 29.35 33.50 -32.51
CA ASP A 510 28.07 33.74 -31.86
C ASP A 510 26.80 33.09 -32.44
N GLN A 511 26.07 32.23 -31.72
CA GLN A 511 25.36 32.45 -30.45
C GLN A 511 23.90 32.08 -30.76
N PHE A 512 23.16 31.70 -29.72
CA PHE A 512 21.71 31.51 -29.67
C PHE A 512 21.08 30.17 -30.08
N ALA A 513 20.29 29.70 -29.11
CA ALA A 513 19.02 28.98 -29.25
C ALA A 513 19.11 27.58 -29.89
N ALA A 514 19.03 26.54 -29.06
CA ALA A 514 17.76 25.92 -28.68
C ALA A 514 17.04 25.26 -29.85
N GLY A 515 16.89 23.95 -29.75
CA GLY A 515 15.71 23.27 -30.26
C GLY A 515 15.94 22.25 -31.36
N PHE A 516 15.32 21.10 -31.12
CA PHE A 516 14.83 20.12 -32.09
C PHE A 516 15.80 19.05 -32.60
N HIS A 517 15.66 17.90 -31.92
CA HIS A 517 15.19 16.63 -32.47
C HIS A 517 15.94 16.01 -33.64
N GLY A 518 16.40 14.79 -33.34
CA GLY A 518 16.32 13.65 -34.24
C GLY A 518 17.64 13.33 -34.92
N ASP A 519 18.22 12.18 -34.55
CA ASP A 519 18.41 11.20 -35.61
C ASP A 519 18.44 9.76 -35.08
N HIS A 520 17.58 8.95 -35.67
CA HIS A 520 17.78 7.52 -35.85
C HIS A 520 18.84 7.36 -36.94
N GLY A 521 19.77 6.41 -36.77
CA GLY A 521 20.66 6.05 -37.88
C GLY A 521 21.79 5.15 -37.45
N GLY A 522 21.49 3.86 -37.27
CA GLY A 522 22.50 2.87 -36.92
C GLY A 522 23.46 2.57 -38.07
N ALA A 523 24.62 2.02 -37.71
CA ALA A 523 25.19 0.81 -38.30
C ALA A 523 26.52 0.49 -37.60
N GLY A 524 26.71 -0.76 -37.20
CA GLY A 524 27.96 -1.26 -36.65
C GLY A 524 27.85 -2.65 -36.05
N GLN A 525 27.74 -3.65 -36.91
CA GLN A 525 27.86 -5.09 -36.60
C GLN A 525 29.14 -5.41 -35.81
N ILE A 526 29.15 -6.47 -34.98
CA ILE A 526 30.05 -7.65 -35.12
C ILE A 526 29.43 -8.90 -34.43
N ALA A 527 29.25 -9.95 -35.26
CA ALA A 527 29.29 -11.41 -35.08
C ALA A 527 29.00 -12.12 -33.74
N SER A 528 28.18 -13.19 -33.80
CA SER A 528 28.66 -14.59 -33.63
C SER A 528 27.57 -15.70 -33.75
N ILE A 529 27.95 -16.73 -34.53
CA ILE A 529 27.77 -18.20 -34.35
C ILE A 529 26.41 -18.88 -34.67
N ALA A 530 26.57 -20.09 -35.23
CA ALA A 530 25.68 -20.92 -36.02
C ALA A 530 24.69 -21.82 -35.25
N GLN A 531 23.53 -22.00 -35.90
CA GLN A 531 22.71 -23.21 -36.08
C GLN A 531 22.64 -24.31 -35.00
N MET A 532 21.41 -24.57 -34.55
CA MET A 532 20.85 -25.93 -34.47
C MET A 532 19.39 -25.92 -34.93
N GLN A 533 19.04 -26.90 -35.78
CA GLN A 533 17.71 -27.19 -36.31
C GLN A 533 16.95 -28.18 -35.41
N GLY A 534 15.62 -28.14 -35.52
CA GLY A 534 14.64 -29.12 -35.02
C GLY A 534 13.52 -28.39 -34.29
N GLY A 535 12.25 -28.41 -34.68
CA GLY A 535 11.50 -29.44 -35.38
C GLY A 535 10.35 -29.89 -34.46
N ASP A 536 9.13 -29.75 -34.97
CA ASP A 536 7.84 -30.27 -34.47
C ASP A 536 6.95 -29.44 -33.52
N GLN A 537 5.84 -28.99 -34.12
CA GLN A 537 4.43 -29.25 -33.77
C GLN A 537 4.02 -29.13 -32.29
N ASP A 538 3.16 -28.15 -31.97
CA ASP A 538 1.75 -28.48 -31.76
C ASP A 538 0.84 -27.26 -31.74
N HIS A 539 -0.32 -27.44 -32.35
CA HIS A 539 -1.45 -26.53 -32.36
C HIS A 539 -2.03 -26.36 -30.95
N LEU A 540 -2.09 -25.12 -30.45
CA LEU A 540 -3.15 -24.73 -29.51
C LEU A 540 -3.74 -23.37 -29.90
N ASN A 541 -4.95 -23.48 -30.43
CA ASN A 541 -5.91 -22.44 -30.69
C ASN A 541 -6.35 -21.80 -29.36
N LEU A 542 -5.77 -20.67 -28.98
CA LEU A 542 -6.27 -19.83 -27.89
C LEU A 542 -7.38 -18.94 -28.44
N SER A 543 -8.61 -19.46 -28.42
CA SER A 543 -9.81 -18.64 -28.51
C SER A 543 -9.93 -17.81 -27.23
N SER A 544 -9.41 -16.58 -27.29
CA SER A 544 -9.84 -15.51 -26.42
C SER A 544 -11.29 -15.17 -26.74
N ASN A 545 -12.23 -15.44 -25.82
CA ASN A 545 -13.53 -14.80 -25.85
C ASN A 545 -13.85 -14.23 -24.46
N PRO A 546 -14.06 -12.90 -24.35
CA PRO A 546 -14.48 -12.25 -23.12
C PRO A 546 -16.00 -12.37 -23.02
N HIS A 547 -16.52 -13.02 -21.98
CA HIS A 547 -17.97 -13.03 -21.73
C HIS A 547 -18.30 -12.13 -20.55
N ARG A 548 -18.99 -11.03 -20.88
CA ARG A 548 -19.97 -10.41 -20.01
C ARG A 548 -21.35 -10.87 -20.47
N SER A 549 -22.20 -11.16 -19.49
CA SER A 549 -23.68 -11.23 -19.53
C SER A 549 -24.29 -12.24 -20.50
N ALA A 550 -24.41 -13.48 -20.02
CA ALA A 550 -25.55 -14.38 -20.11
C ALA A 550 -25.36 -15.45 -19.03
#